data_AF-A0A8D4BRT1-F1
#
_entry.id   AF-A0A8D4BRT1-F1
#
_cell.length_a   1.000
_cell.length_b   1.000
_cell.length_c   1.000
_cell.angle_alpha   90.00
_cell.angle_beta   90.00
_cell.angle_gamma   90.00
#
_symmetry.space_group_name_H-M   'P 1'
#
loop_
_entity.id
_entity.type
_entity.pdbx_description
1 polymer ?
#
loop_
_entity_poly.entity_id
_entity_poly.type
_entity_poly.pdbx_seq_one_letter_code
_entity_poly.pdbx_strand_id
1 'polypeptide(L)'
;MKGKGSFVLDVSRFDFPVSGLVSFKEVAEKLGHTSTTIVEEFELVKADQDLCTQLGVTKKDLIWKVIRAREIDGEKIILDKDFFHKKYVPHLTKDICKGSIYEYLEKDLGLKISFAKKEISVDELTDEDKCYLDLKDYEHIVVVRNYVYLEDASLFQYTESRHRLDKFRFVDFARRGV
;
A
#
# COMPACT_ATOMS: atom_id res chain seq x y z
N MET A 1 8.07 7.63 -46.30
CA MET A 1 6.98 7.29 -45.35
C MET A 1 7.17 5.83 -44.92
N LYS A 2 6.96 5.52 -43.62
CA LYS A 2 7.14 4.23 -42.90
C LYS A 2 8.57 3.95 -42.42
N GLY A 3 8.81 3.36 -41.24
CA GLY A 3 7.89 2.65 -40.32
C GLY A 3 7.99 3.13 -38.87
N LYS A 4 6.84 3.35 -38.25
CA LYS A 4 6.75 3.47 -36.78
C LYS A 4 6.74 2.04 -36.23
N GLY A 5 7.76 1.68 -35.47
CA GLY A 5 7.78 0.42 -34.72
C GLY A 5 6.54 0.34 -33.83
N SER A 6 5.94 -0.84 -33.77
CA SER A 6 4.83 -1.11 -32.84
C SER A 6 5.46 -1.50 -31.50
N PHE A 7 5.25 -0.70 -30.46
CA PHE A 7 5.59 -1.10 -29.09
C PHE A 7 4.40 -1.85 -28.52
N VAL A 8 4.59 -3.11 -28.14
CA VAL A 8 3.62 -3.81 -27.31
C VAL A 8 3.81 -3.25 -25.90
N LEU A 9 2.83 -2.49 -25.41
CA LEU A 9 2.80 -2.10 -24.02
C LEU A 9 2.50 -3.35 -23.21
N ASP A 10 3.46 -3.77 -22.38
CA ASP A 10 3.22 -4.80 -21.38
C ASP A 10 2.30 -4.21 -20.30
N VAL A 11 1.00 -4.48 -20.46
CA VAL A 11 -0.09 -4.06 -19.58
C VAL A 11 -0.34 -5.05 -18.43
N SER A 12 0.43 -6.14 -18.33
CA SER A 12 0.21 -7.14 -17.28
C SER A 12 0.76 -6.70 -15.92
N ARG A 13 1.61 -5.66 -15.90
CA ARG A 13 2.23 -5.10 -14.69
C ARG A 13 1.58 -3.78 -14.32
N PHE A 14 1.34 -3.61 -13.03
CA PHE A 14 0.81 -2.38 -12.47
C PHE A 14 1.95 -1.39 -12.27
N ASP A 15 1.83 -0.23 -12.92
CA ASP A 15 2.68 0.92 -12.62
C ASP A 15 2.23 1.54 -11.30
N PHE A 16 2.90 1.17 -10.22
CA PHE A 16 2.69 1.84 -8.93
C PHE A 16 3.54 3.10 -8.88
N PRO A 17 2.92 4.29 -8.96
CA PRO A 17 3.68 5.54 -8.89
C PRO A 17 4.34 5.68 -7.52
N VAL A 18 5.57 6.15 -7.54
CA VAL A 18 6.36 6.39 -6.33
C VAL A 18 6.39 7.86 -5.96
N SER A 19 6.21 8.75 -6.93
CA SER A 19 5.87 10.15 -6.67
C SER A 19 4.39 10.26 -6.32
N GLY A 20 4.13 10.62 -5.06
CA GLY A 20 2.78 10.86 -4.53
C GLY A 20 2.15 9.66 -3.83
N LEU A 21 1.12 9.95 -3.05
CA LEU A 21 0.29 8.98 -2.36
C LEU A 21 -0.91 8.66 -3.24
N VAL A 22 -0.68 7.89 -4.31
CA VAL A 22 -1.78 7.45 -5.18
C VAL A 22 -2.40 6.20 -4.58
N SER A 23 -3.71 6.25 -4.35
CA SER A 23 -4.46 5.11 -3.85
C SER A 23 -4.53 4.01 -4.92
N PHE A 24 -4.58 2.76 -4.47
CA PHE A 24 -4.74 1.62 -5.37
C PHE A 24 -5.98 1.75 -6.27
N LYS A 25 -7.10 2.30 -5.75
CA LYS A 25 -8.32 2.53 -6.52
C LYS A 25 -8.04 3.38 -7.76
N GLU A 26 -7.28 4.47 -7.60
CA GLU A 26 -6.90 5.35 -8.71
C GLU A 26 -5.97 4.64 -9.71
N VAL A 27 -5.12 3.72 -9.26
CA VAL A 27 -4.26 2.91 -10.13
C VAL A 27 -5.09 1.90 -10.93
N ALA A 28 -6.00 1.17 -10.27
CA ALA A 28 -6.84 0.16 -10.91
C ALA A 28 -7.80 0.77 -11.94
N GLU A 29 -8.45 1.90 -11.62
CA GLU A 29 -9.33 2.62 -12.54
C GLU A 29 -8.60 3.10 -13.81
N LYS A 30 -7.36 3.59 -13.66
CA LYS A 30 -6.54 4.01 -14.82
C LYS A 30 -6.17 2.88 -15.75
N LEU A 31 -6.02 1.67 -15.22
CA LEU A 31 -5.62 0.50 -16.00
C LEU A 31 -6.83 -0.28 -16.55
N GLY A 32 -8.06 0.13 -16.22
CA GLY A 32 -9.29 -0.47 -16.74
C GLY A 32 -9.59 -1.86 -16.21
N HIS A 33 -8.98 -2.26 -15.09
CA HIS A 33 -9.20 -3.57 -14.48
C HIS A 33 -10.31 -3.53 -13.43
N THR A 34 -11.07 -4.62 -13.34
CA THR A 34 -11.93 -4.87 -12.20
C THR A 34 -11.07 -5.23 -10.99
N SER A 35 -11.24 -4.49 -9.90
CA SER A 35 -10.53 -4.77 -8.66
C SER A 35 -11.48 -4.86 -7.47
N THR A 36 -11.19 -5.77 -6.57
CA THR A 36 -11.93 -5.98 -5.32
C THR A 36 -10.96 -5.87 -4.16
N THR A 37 -11.37 -5.17 -3.10
CA THR A 37 -10.60 -5.09 -1.84
C THR A 37 -11.29 -5.94 -0.78
N ILE A 38 -10.58 -6.93 -0.26
CA ILE A 38 -11.05 -7.84 0.77
C ILE A 38 -10.36 -7.45 2.07
N VAL A 39 -11.13 -7.13 3.11
CA VAL A 39 -10.59 -6.80 4.44
C VAL A 39 -10.50 -8.09 5.25
N GLU A 40 -9.31 -8.68 5.26
CA GLU A 40 -8.97 -9.93 5.94
C GLU A 40 -8.91 -9.70 7.46
N GLU A 41 -8.23 -8.64 7.90
CA GLU A 41 -8.14 -8.26 9.32
C GLU A 41 -8.47 -6.78 9.52
N PHE A 42 -9.19 -6.50 10.61
CA PHE A 42 -9.51 -5.14 11.05
C PHE A 42 -9.63 -5.14 12.57
N GLU A 43 -8.64 -4.57 13.24
CA GLU A 43 -8.56 -4.58 14.69
C GLU A 43 -7.90 -3.32 15.25
N LEU A 44 -8.23 -3.03 16.51
CA LEU A 44 -7.55 -2.01 17.30
C LEU A 44 -6.64 -2.70 18.31
N VAL A 45 -5.33 -2.56 18.10
CA VAL A 45 -4.31 -3.26 18.89
C VAL A 45 -3.47 -2.27 19.69
N LYS A 46 -2.76 -2.78 20.71
CA LYS A 46 -1.64 -2.05 21.32
C LYS A 46 -0.40 -2.25 20.45
N ALA A 47 0.45 -1.23 20.35
CA ALA A 47 1.70 -1.37 19.62
C ALA A 47 2.60 -2.46 20.24
N ASP A 48 3.01 -3.42 19.43
CA ASP A 48 4.04 -4.38 19.79
C ASP A 48 5.44 -3.78 19.60
N GLN A 49 6.49 -4.59 19.75
CA GLN A 49 7.86 -4.09 19.66
C GLN A 49 8.24 -3.63 18.24
N ASP A 50 7.70 -4.28 17.21
CA ASP A 50 7.97 -3.89 15.83
C ASP A 50 7.27 -2.58 15.52
N LEU A 51 5.97 -2.47 15.81
CA LEU A 51 5.22 -1.22 15.62
C LEU A 51 5.79 -0.06 16.42
N CYS A 52 6.28 -0.28 17.64
CA CYS A 52 7.00 0.77 18.37
C CYS A 52 8.22 1.28 17.59
N THR A 53 8.96 0.37 16.95
CA THR A 53 10.13 0.70 16.12
C THR A 53 9.72 1.43 14.84
N GLN A 54 8.72 0.91 14.11
CA GLN A 54 8.33 1.43 12.80
C GLN A 54 7.61 2.78 12.89
N LEU A 55 6.72 2.95 13.87
CA LEU A 55 5.89 4.15 14.03
C LEU A 55 6.45 5.16 15.03
N GLY A 56 7.51 4.82 15.78
CA GLY A 56 8.03 5.68 16.85
C GLY A 56 7.05 5.89 18.01
N VAL A 57 6.17 4.91 18.23
CA VAL A 57 5.13 4.91 19.28
C VAL A 57 5.55 4.09 20.49
N THR A 58 4.74 4.13 21.56
CA THR A 58 4.94 3.33 22.77
C THR A 58 3.96 2.16 22.84
N LYS A 59 4.25 1.14 23.67
CA LYS A 59 3.35 0.00 23.92
C LYS A 59 1.98 0.37 24.53
N LYS A 60 1.81 1.63 24.95
CA LYS A 60 0.54 2.17 25.47
C LYS A 60 -0.35 2.71 24.35
N ASP A 61 0.23 3.02 23.19
CA ASP A 61 -0.49 3.59 22.07
C ASP A 61 -1.35 2.54 21.38
N LEU A 62 -2.53 3.00 20.94
CA LEU A 62 -3.48 2.20 20.19
C LEU A 62 -3.28 2.44 18.69
N ILE A 63 -3.19 1.35 17.95
CA ILE A 63 -2.91 1.32 16.52
C ILE A 63 -4.05 0.56 15.84
N TRP A 64 -4.65 1.16 14.82
CA TRP A 64 -5.50 0.41 13.89
C TRP A 64 -4.59 -0.45 13.03
N LYS A 65 -4.81 -1.77 13.06
CA LYS A 65 -4.18 -2.72 12.14
C LYS A 65 -5.25 -3.17 11.14
N VAL A 66 -4.95 -2.97 9.85
CA VAL A 66 -5.83 -3.32 8.75
C VAL A 66 -5.04 -4.12 7.74
N ILE A 67 -5.46 -5.37 7.50
CA ILE A 67 -4.85 -6.26 6.51
C ILE A 67 -5.86 -6.46 5.38
N ARG A 68 -5.45 -6.15 4.15
CA ARG A 68 -6.32 -6.19 2.98
C ARG A 68 -5.68 -6.93 1.82
N ALA A 69 -6.38 -7.91 1.28
CA ALA A 69 -6.01 -8.52 0.02
C ALA A 69 -6.68 -7.77 -1.13
N ARG A 70 -5.92 -7.48 -2.19
CA ARG A 70 -6.46 -6.88 -3.41
C ARG A 70 -6.49 -7.91 -4.52
N GLU A 71 -7.70 -8.15 -4.97
CA GLU A 71 -7.99 -9.03 -6.08
C GLU A 71 -8.08 -8.20 -7.36
N ILE A 72 -7.38 -8.63 -8.40
CA ILE A 72 -7.46 -8.06 -9.74
C ILE A 72 -7.60 -9.21 -10.73
N ASP A 73 -8.60 -9.11 -11.60
CA ASP A 73 -8.94 -10.15 -12.58
C ASP A 73 -9.11 -11.55 -11.96
N GLY A 74 -9.61 -11.61 -10.73
CA GLY A 74 -9.88 -12.86 -9.99
C GLY A 74 -8.68 -13.46 -9.27
N GLU A 75 -7.52 -12.79 -9.25
CA GLU A 75 -6.35 -13.21 -8.47
C GLU A 75 -6.03 -12.21 -7.34
N LYS A 76 -5.81 -12.69 -6.12
CA LYS A 76 -5.30 -11.91 -4.99
C LYS A 76 -3.80 -11.70 -5.15
N ILE A 77 -3.40 -10.48 -5.52
CA ILE A 77 -2.04 -10.19 -5.97
C ILE A 77 -1.29 -9.15 -5.13
N ILE A 78 -1.99 -8.48 -4.21
CA ILE A 78 -1.39 -7.50 -3.29
C ILE A 78 -1.96 -7.70 -1.89
N LEU A 79 -1.09 -7.74 -0.90
CA LEU A 79 -1.45 -7.72 0.51
C LEU A 79 -1.00 -6.41 1.13
N ASP A 80 -1.96 -5.52 1.40
CA ASP A 80 -1.73 -4.27 2.11
C ASP A 80 -1.85 -4.52 3.62
N LYS A 81 -0.82 -4.13 4.36
CA LYS A 81 -0.81 -4.04 5.81
C LYS A 81 -0.71 -2.58 6.20
N ASP A 82 -1.79 -2.01 6.69
CA ASP A 82 -1.86 -0.62 7.09
C ASP A 82 -1.94 -0.49 8.61
N PHE A 83 -1.05 0.32 9.18
CA PHE A 83 -0.98 0.59 10.61
C PHE A 83 -1.16 2.09 10.87
N PHE A 84 -2.28 2.48 11.47
CA PHE A 84 -2.59 3.88 11.75
C PHE A 84 -2.61 4.16 13.24
N HIS A 85 -1.92 5.21 13.66
CA HIS A 85 -1.98 5.62 15.05
C HIS A 85 -3.34 6.25 15.37
N LYS A 86 -4.09 5.63 16.30
CA LYS A 86 -5.46 6.05 16.67
C LYS A 86 -5.57 7.51 17.13
N LYS A 87 -4.48 8.09 17.66
CA LYS A 87 -4.42 9.51 18.01
C LYS A 87 -4.79 10.42 16.84
N TYR A 88 -4.33 10.08 15.64
CA TYR A 88 -4.59 10.85 14.42
C TYR A 88 -5.81 10.32 13.65
N VAL A 89 -6.09 9.03 13.74
CA VAL A 89 -7.26 8.38 13.11
C VAL A 89 -8.22 7.88 14.19
N PRO A 90 -9.05 8.76 14.79
CA PRO A 90 -9.84 8.43 15.98
C PRO A 90 -10.93 7.40 15.69
N HIS A 91 -11.46 7.41 14.47
CA HIS A 91 -12.48 6.50 14.00
C HIS A 91 -12.04 5.88 12.68
N LEU A 92 -12.23 4.56 12.56
CA LEU A 92 -12.04 3.80 11.34
C LEU A 92 -13.06 2.65 11.39
N THR A 93 -13.60 2.26 10.23
CA THR A 93 -14.56 1.15 10.15
C THR A 93 -14.17 0.20 9.04
N LYS A 94 -14.65 -1.05 9.14
CA LYS A 94 -14.42 -2.05 8.10
C LYS A 94 -14.96 -1.60 6.74
N ASP A 95 -16.05 -0.83 6.69
CA ASP A 95 -16.60 -0.32 5.43
C ASP A 95 -15.73 0.77 4.80
N ILE A 96 -15.15 1.66 5.60
CA ILE A 96 -14.12 2.61 5.12
C ILE A 96 -12.93 1.83 4.55
N CYS A 97 -12.50 0.77 5.22
CA CYS A 97 -11.35 -0.05 4.79
C CYS A 97 -11.58 -0.81 3.48
N LYS A 98 -12.83 -1.14 3.14
CA LYS A 98 -13.21 -1.71 1.83
C LYS A 98 -13.10 -0.69 0.70
N GLY A 99 -13.23 0.60 1.02
CA GLY A 99 -13.11 1.71 0.08
C GLY A 99 -11.68 2.26 -0.04
N SER A 100 -11.59 3.55 -0.36
CA SER A 100 -10.33 4.29 -0.37
C SER A 100 -10.08 4.90 1.01
N ILE A 101 -9.15 4.31 1.78
CA ILE A 101 -8.78 4.83 3.11
C ILE A 101 -8.22 6.25 2.98
N TYR A 102 -7.36 6.52 1.98
CA TYR A 102 -6.80 7.87 1.76
C TYR A 102 -7.89 8.92 1.47
N GLU A 103 -8.92 8.56 0.71
CA GLU A 103 -10.04 9.45 0.46
C GLU A 103 -10.74 9.85 1.78
N TYR A 104 -10.98 8.88 2.67
CA TYR A 104 -11.52 9.13 4.00
C TYR A 104 -10.57 10.01 4.85
N LEU A 105 -9.28 9.68 4.89
CA LEU A 105 -8.29 10.41 5.69
C LEU A 105 -8.20 11.88 5.28
N GLU A 106 -8.21 12.17 3.99
CA GLU A 106 -8.00 13.52 3.46
C GLU A 106 -9.31 14.33 3.39
N LYS A 107 -10.41 13.73 2.91
CA LYS A 107 -11.67 14.45 2.68
C LYS A 107 -12.56 14.49 3.91
N ASP A 108 -12.75 13.36 4.59
CA ASP A 108 -13.70 13.26 5.70
C ASP A 108 -13.04 13.65 7.03
N LEU A 109 -11.82 13.14 7.28
CA LEU A 109 -11.07 13.44 8.50
C LEU A 109 -10.25 14.73 8.39
N GLY A 110 -9.97 15.20 7.16
CA GLY A 110 -9.27 16.46 6.92
C GLY A 110 -7.78 16.42 7.26
N LEU A 111 -7.16 15.24 7.35
CA LEU A 111 -5.74 15.10 7.65
C LEU A 111 -4.90 15.75 6.56
N LYS A 112 -3.92 16.55 6.99
CA LYS A 112 -2.95 17.22 6.12
C LYS A 112 -1.72 16.35 5.96
N ILE A 113 -1.79 15.42 5.02
CA ILE A 113 -0.68 14.54 4.69
C ILE A 113 0.35 15.32 3.86
N SER A 114 1.61 15.29 4.29
CA SER A 114 2.66 16.16 3.73
C SER A 114 3.63 15.38 2.85
N PHE A 115 4.28 14.34 3.40
CA PHE A 115 5.26 13.55 2.67
C PHE A 115 5.30 12.11 3.17
N ALA A 116 5.93 11.24 2.38
CA ALA A 116 6.19 9.87 2.79
C ALA A 116 7.63 9.46 2.46
N LYS A 117 8.22 8.67 3.35
CA LYS A 117 9.44 7.92 3.06
C LYS A 117 9.02 6.55 2.54
N LYS A 118 9.52 6.16 1.36
CA LYS A 118 9.25 4.85 0.74
C LYS A 118 10.51 4.01 0.69
N GLU A 119 10.40 2.75 1.09
CA GLU A 119 11.45 1.74 0.97
C GLU A 119 10.90 0.55 0.17
N ILE A 120 11.72 -0.01 -0.71
CA ILE A 120 11.33 -1.13 -1.56
C ILE A 120 12.37 -2.23 -1.39
N SER A 121 11.92 -3.42 -1.00
CA SER A 121 12.74 -4.62 -0.88
C SER A 121 12.07 -5.80 -1.58
N VAL A 122 12.82 -6.89 -1.69
CA VAL A 122 12.30 -8.21 -2.06
C VAL A 122 12.59 -9.12 -0.88
N ASP A 123 11.52 -9.67 -0.31
CA ASP A 123 11.59 -10.51 0.89
C ASP A 123 11.11 -11.93 0.55
N GLU A 124 11.48 -12.92 1.36
CA GLU A 124 10.87 -14.24 1.31
C GLU A 124 9.38 -14.16 1.69
N LEU A 125 8.60 -15.12 1.18
CA LEU A 125 7.19 -15.23 1.54
C LEU A 125 6.99 -15.58 3.01
N THR A 126 6.12 -14.81 3.65
CA THR A 126 5.62 -15.12 4.98
C THR A 126 4.43 -16.08 4.91
N ASP A 127 4.06 -16.69 6.03
CA ASP A 127 2.86 -17.54 6.07
C ASP A 127 1.57 -16.74 5.87
N GLU A 128 1.57 -15.45 6.24
CA GLU A 128 0.47 -14.53 5.96
C GLU A 128 0.31 -14.28 4.46
N ASP A 129 1.42 -14.13 3.72
CA ASP A 129 1.38 -14.02 2.26
C ASP A 129 0.73 -15.27 1.65
N LYS A 130 1.13 -16.46 2.11
CA LYS A 130 0.58 -17.74 1.62
C LYS A 130 -0.89 -17.92 1.96
N CYS A 131 -1.35 -17.33 3.05
CA CYS A 131 -2.74 -17.41 3.49
C CYS A 131 -3.65 -16.52 2.64
N TYR A 132 -3.17 -15.32 2.28
CA TYR A 132 -4.02 -14.29 1.68
C TYR A 132 -3.76 -14.00 0.20
N LEU A 133 -2.70 -14.53 -0.41
CA LEU A 133 -2.34 -14.27 -1.82
C LEU A 133 -2.29 -15.53 -2.69
N ASP A 134 -2.59 -15.34 -3.97
CA ASP A 134 -2.43 -16.35 -5.01
C ASP A 134 -1.00 -16.30 -5.56
N LEU A 135 -0.08 -17.01 -4.90
CA LEU A 135 1.38 -16.83 -5.10
C LEU A 135 1.99 -17.65 -6.24
N LYS A 136 1.23 -18.52 -6.91
CA LYS A 136 1.75 -19.47 -7.92
C LYS A 136 2.97 -20.22 -7.34
N ASP A 137 4.08 -20.30 -8.09
CA ASP A 137 5.33 -20.95 -7.68
C ASP A 137 6.38 -19.94 -7.20
N TYR A 138 5.99 -18.71 -6.85
CA TYR A 138 6.93 -17.71 -6.35
C TYR A 138 7.35 -18.02 -4.91
N GLU A 139 8.62 -17.78 -4.59
CA GLU A 139 9.17 -17.91 -3.22
C GLU A 139 9.44 -16.55 -2.56
N HIS A 140 9.34 -15.47 -3.34
CA HIS A 140 9.66 -14.11 -2.93
C HIS A 140 8.54 -13.15 -3.29
N ILE A 141 8.51 -11.99 -2.63
CA ILE A 141 7.51 -10.96 -2.83
C ILE A 141 8.16 -9.57 -2.77
N VAL A 142 7.65 -8.63 -3.56
CA VAL A 142 8.11 -7.24 -3.46
C VAL A 142 7.40 -6.59 -2.28
N VAL A 143 8.16 -5.97 -1.39
CA VAL A 143 7.60 -5.26 -0.23
C VAL A 143 7.87 -3.78 -0.37
N VAL A 144 6.80 -2.99 -0.41
CA VAL A 144 6.85 -1.54 -0.42
C VAL A 144 6.45 -1.04 0.97
N ARG A 145 7.42 -0.52 1.71
CA ARG A 145 7.19 0.09 3.03
C ARG A 145 7.01 1.58 2.88
N ASN A 146 5.98 2.14 3.52
CA ASN A 146 5.79 3.59 3.58
C ASN A 146 5.69 4.07 5.02
N TYR A 147 6.33 5.20 5.29
CA TYR A 147 6.20 5.97 6.52
C TYR A 147 5.61 7.31 6.14
N VAL A 148 4.38 7.59 6.57
CA VAL A 148 3.60 8.73 6.08
C VAL A 148 3.46 9.78 7.17
N TYR A 149 3.83 11.01 6.82
CA TYR A 149 3.97 12.12 7.74
C TYR A 149 2.94 13.21 7.46
N LEU A 150 2.41 13.80 8.52
CA LEU A 150 1.55 14.99 8.47
C LEU A 150 2.39 16.27 8.27
N GLU A 151 1.73 17.41 8.04
CA GLU A 151 2.39 18.73 7.90
C GLU A 151 3.26 19.13 9.10
N ASP A 152 2.89 18.70 10.31
CA ASP A 152 3.67 18.93 11.54
C ASP A 152 4.84 17.93 11.71
N ALA A 153 5.13 17.14 10.68
CA ALA A 153 6.11 16.05 10.66
C ALA A 153 5.80 14.88 11.61
N SER A 154 4.57 14.79 12.14
CA SER A 154 4.13 13.61 12.88
C SER A 154 3.99 12.39 11.98
N LEU A 155 4.66 11.28 12.33
CA LEU A 155 4.44 9.98 11.71
C LEU A 155 3.11 9.39 12.21
N PHE A 156 2.13 9.27 11.30
CA PHE A 156 0.79 8.79 11.67
C PHE A 156 0.47 7.41 11.12
N GLN A 157 1.16 6.98 10.06
CA GLN A 157 0.92 5.73 9.37
C GLN A 157 2.22 5.06 8.95
N TYR A 158 2.25 3.75 9.14
CA TYR A 158 3.23 2.82 8.59
C TYR A 158 2.47 1.80 7.74
N THR A 159 3.01 1.46 6.57
CA THR A 159 2.39 0.44 5.70
C THR A 159 3.43 -0.54 5.20
N GLU A 160 3.02 -1.79 5.00
CA GLU A 160 3.68 -2.73 4.10
C GLU A 160 2.71 -3.13 3.00
N SER A 161 3.01 -2.80 1.75
CA SER A 161 2.28 -3.30 0.58
C SER A 161 3.12 -4.38 -0.09
N ARG A 162 2.62 -5.62 -0.08
CA ARG A 162 3.34 -6.81 -0.55
C ARG A 162 2.77 -7.27 -1.87
N HIS A 163 3.55 -7.18 -2.95
CA HIS A 163 3.10 -7.36 -4.33
C HIS A 163 3.70 -8.59 -4.99
N ARG A 164 2.86 -9.38 -5.65
CA ARG A 164 3.30 -10.51 -6.47
C ARG A 164 4.26 -10.08 -7.58
N LEU A 165 5.34 -10.83 -7.77
CA LEU A 165 6.48 -10.45 -8.63
C LEU A 165 6.12 -10.19 -10.08
N ASP A 166 5.20 -10.97 -10.66
CA ASP A 166 4.76 -10.84 -12.07
C ASP A 166 3.88 -9.61 -12.32
N LYS A 167 3.33 -9.01 -11.25
CA LYS A 167 2.38 -7.90 -11.33
C LYS A 167 3.01 -6.57 -10.94
N PHE A 168 4.19 -6.57 -10.33
CA PHE A 168 4.84 -5.35 -9.85
C PHE A 168 5.77 -4.72 -10.90
N ARG A 169 5.63 -3.40 -11.11
CA ARG A 169 6.61 -2.59 -11.83
C ARG A 169 6.79 -1.25 -11.11
N PHE A 170 8.05 -0.90 -10.86
CA PHE A 170 8.46 0.39 -10.32
C PHE A 170 9.05 1.25 -11.45
N VAL A 171 8.59 2.48 -11.56
CA VAL A 171 9.10 3.47 -12.52
C VAL A 171 9.33 4.79 -11.78
N ASP A 172 10.55 5.33 -11.88
CA ASP A 172 10.92 6.64 -11.33
C ASP A 172 11.63 7.49 -12.39
N PHE A 173 11.46 8.81 -12.29
CA PHE A 173 12.04 9.79 -13.19
C PHE A 173 13.09 10.63 -12.46
N ALA A 174 14.34 10.23 -12.56
CA ALA A 174 15.45 11.02 -12.04
C ALA A 174 15.90 12.08 -13.06
N ARG A 175 16.09 13.32 -12.60
CA ARG A 175 16.82 14.36 -13.34
C ARG A 175 18.15 14.59 -12.65
N ARG A 176 19.24 14.57 -13.42
CA ARG A 176 20.55 15.02 -12.93
C ARG A 176 20.45 16.53 -12.70
N GLY A 177 20.65 16.99 -11.46
CA GLY A 177 20.68 18.42 -11.16
C GLY A 177 21.75 19.14 -11.99
N VAL A 178 21.42 20.35 -12.45
CA VAL A 178 22.38 21.33 -12.96
C VAL A 178 23.03 22.01 -11.77
#